data_AF-A0A328F842-F1
#
_entry.id   AF-A0A328F842-F1
#
_cell.length_a   1.000
_cell.length_b   1.000
_cell.length_c   1.000
_cell.angle_alpha   90.00
_cell.angle_beta   90.00
_cell.angle_gamma   90.00
#
_symmetry.space_group_name_H-M   'P 1'
#
loop_
_entity.id
_entity.type
_entity.pdbx_description
1 polymer ?
#
loop_
_entity_poly.entity_id
_entity_poly.type
_entity_poly.pdbx_seq_one_letter_code
_entity_poly.pdbx_strand_id
1 'polypeptide(L)'
;MEIKKEQVDHIFKQCKDTEEALIDLYKLILPDWEQIKTSKGSPLIGKDGWLYICECFIRLSKPTNNGFPGLWLKKGFDSSDHLPMWTVDLNHFYPIY
;
A
#
# COMPACT_ATOMS: atom_id res chain seq x y z
N MET A 1 9.58 4.87 -8.68
CA MET A 1 10.39 3.71 -8.24
C MET A 1 9.66 2.42 -8.56
N GLU A 2 10.35 1.29 -8.65
CA GLU A 2 9.72 -0.01 -8.93
C GLU A 2 9.75 -0.91 -7.69
N ILE A 3 8.62 -1.55 -7.39
CA ILE A 3 8.52 -2.61 -6.38
C ILE A 3 8.33 -3.96 -7.09
N LYS A 4 8.43 -5.07 -6.37
CA LYS A 4 8.25 -6.41 -6.92
C LYS A 4 7.07 -7.11 -6.29
N LYS A 5 6.37 -7.93 -7.09
CA LYS A 5 5.28 -8.78 -6.61
C LYS A 5 5.68 -9.62 -5.41
N GLU A 6 6.91 -10.17 -5.42
CA GLU A 6 7.41 -11.02 -4.34
C GLU A 6 7.55 -10.27 -3.02
N GLN A 7 7.85 -8.97 -3.06
CA GLN A 7 7.92 -8.13 -1.86
C GLN A 7 6.53 -7.93 -1.27
N VAL A 8 5.55 -7.62 -2.11
CA VAL A 8 4.14 -7.51 -1.71
C VAL A 8 3.65 -8.85 -1.13
N ASP A 9 3.86 -9.96 -1.84
CA ASP A 9 3.47 -11.30 -1.38
C ASP A 9 4.12 -11.67 -0.04
N HIS A 10 5.37 -11.27 0.18
CA HIS A 10 6.06 -11.52 1.43
C HIS A 10 5.41 -10.79 2.60
N ILE A 11 5.07 -9.51 2.42
CA ILE A 11 4.38 -8.68 3.41
C ILE A 11 3.05 -9.35 3.82
N PHE A 12 2.18 -9.64 2.86
CA PHE A 12 0.86 -10.22 3.15
C PHE A 12 0.90 -11.66 3.71
N LYS A 13 2.02 -12.38 3.57
CA LYS A 13 2.20 -13.68 4.23
C LYS A 13 2.58 -13.56 5.70
N GLN A 14 3.18 -12.44 6.11
CA GLN A 14 3.70 -12.24 7.45
C GLN A 14 2.73 -11.47 8.35
N CYS A 15 2.00 -10.51 7.77
CA CYS A 15 1.06 -9.68 8.52
C CYS A 15 -0.15 -10.48 9.01
N LYS A 16 -0.60 -10.18 10.24
CA LYS A 16 -1.78 -10.80 10.86
C LYS A 16 -3.05 -10.00 10.64
N ASP A 17 -2.91 -8.72 10.36
CA ASP A 17 -4.01 -7.80 10.10
C ASP A 17 -3.65 -6.76 9.03
N THR A 18 -4.66 -6.02 8.61
CA THR A 18 -4.55 -5.04 7.53
C THR A 18 -3.73 -3.81 7.93
N GLU A 19 -3.61 -3.47 9.21
CA GLU A 19 -2.83 -2.31 9.66
C GLU A 19 -1.34 -2.59 9.54
N GLU A 20 -0.89 -3.77 9.99
CA GLU A 20 0.48 -4.24 9.79
C GLU A 20 0.87 -4.24 8.30
N ALA A 21 0.00 -4.79 7.45
CA ALA A 21 0.24 -4.85 6.00
C ALA A 21 0.36 -3.46 5.36
N LEU A 22 -0.46 -2.50 5.79
CA LEU A 22 -0.39 -1.13 5.30
C LEU A 22 0.95 -0.48 5.68
N ILE A 23 1.36 -0.61 6.94
CA ILE A 23 2.62 -0.04 7.45
C ILE A 23 3.81 -0.61 6.67
N ASP A 24 3.85 -1.93 6.49
CA ASP A 24 4.95 -2.60 5.78
C ASP A 24 5.02 -2.22 4.29
N LEU A 25 3.87 -1.99 3.64
CA LEU A 25 3.82 -1.45 2.28
C LEU A 25 4.41 -0.05 2.20
N TYR A 26 4.18 0.82 3.20
CA TYR A 26 4.82 2.14 3.23
C TYR A 26 6.32 2.04 3.52
N LYS A 27 6.76 1.17 4.45
CA LYS A 27 8.18 0.92 4.72
C LYS A 27 8.93 0.39 3.50
N LEU A 28 8.25 -0.34 2.61
CA LEU A 28 8.81 -0.83 1.36
C LEU A 28 9.25 0.31 0.41
N ILE A 29 8.51 1.43 0.40
CA ILE A 29 8.73 2.56 -0.53
C ILE A 29 9.34 3.79 0.13
N LEU A 30 9.31 3.87 1.47
CA LEU A 30 9.82 5.00 2.26
C LEU A 30 10.85 4.49 3.29
N PRO A 31 12.17 4.59 3.01
CA PRO A 31 13.21 4.09 3.91
C PRO A 31 13.28 4.82 5.26
N ASP A 32 12.73 6.04 5.32
CA ASP A 32 12.68 6.95 6.45
C ASP A 32 11.30 6.98 7.14
N TRP A 33 10.46 5.95 6.91
CA TRP A 33 9.10 5.85 7.46
C TRP A 33 8.99 6.19 8.95
N GLU A 34 9.91 5.70 9.77
CA GLU A 34 9.91 5.92 11.23
C GLU A 34 10.13 7.39 11.64
N GLN A 35 10.61 8.23 10.73
CA GLN A 35 10.79 9.66 10.95
C GLN A 35 9.56 10.48 10.53
N ILE A 36 8.63 9.90 9.79
CA ILE A 36 7.45 10.58 9.27
C ILE A 36 6.38 10.65 10.36
N LYS A 37 6.05 11.86 10.82
CA LYS A 37 4.96 12.09 11.79
C LYS A 37 3.59 12.06 11.13
N THR A 38 3.50 12.59 9.93
CA THR A 38 2.25 12.68 9.15
C THR A 38 2.59 12.91 7.66
N SER A 39 1.60 12.84 6.78
CA SER A 39 1.79 13.07 5.35
C SER A 39 0.61 13.83 4.74
N LYS A 40 0.86 14.50 3.62
CA LYS A 40 -0.18 14.99 2.71
C LYS A 40 -0.09 14.24 1.39
N GLY A 41 -1.26 13.97 0.79
CA GLY A 41 -1.35 13.16 -0.42
C GLY A 41 -1.07 11.68 -0.17
N SER A 42 -1.04 10.92 -1.25
CA SER A 42 -0.82 9.47 -1.26
C SER A 42 0.20 9.11 -2.33
N PRO A 43 1.02 8.06 -2.14
CA PRO A 43 1.77 7.47 -3.24
C PRO A 43 0.83 7.02 -4.35
N LEU A 44 1.27 7.07 -5.60
CA LEU A 44 0.55 6.51 -6.74
C LEU A 44 1.18 5.18 -7.14
N ILE A 45 0.39 4.21 -7.57
CA ILE A 45 0.88 2.97 -8.17
C ILE A 45 0.08 2.64 -9.44
N GLY A 46 0.67 1.89 -10.37
CA GLY A 46 -0.05 1.36 -11.52
C GLY A 46 -1.32 0.63 -11.12
N LYS A 47 -2.42 0.87 -11.86
CA LYS A 47 -3.76 0.36 -11.55
C LYS A 47 -3.83 -1.15 -11.33
N ASP A 48 -3.12 -1.94 -12.13
CA ASP A 48 -3.11 -3.39 -11.98
C ASP A 48 -2.42 -3.83 -10.67
N GLY A 49 -1.37 -3.11 -10.24
CA GLY A 49 -0.71 -3.35 -8.96
C GLY A 49 -1.58 -2.92 -7.79
N TRP A 50 -2.28 -1.79 -7.94
CA TRP A 50 -3.27 -1.31 -6.98
C TRP A 50 -4.37 -2.35 -6.75
N LEU A 51 -4.96 -2.88 -7.83
CA LEU A 51 -6.01 -3.91 -7.79
C LEU A 51 -5.48 -5.21 -7.16
N TYR A 52 -4.25 -5.61 -7.47
CA TYR A 52 -3.63 -6.76 -6.85
C TYR A 52 -3.52 -6.59 -5.33
N ILE A 53 -3.06 -5.43 -4.87
CA ILE A 53 -2.94 -5.13 -3.44
C ILE A 53 -4.33 -5.10 -2.78
N CYS A 54 -5.35 -4.55 -3.44
CA CYS A 54 -6.74 -4.62 -2.97
C CYS A 54 -7.18 -6.06 -2.67
N GLU A 55 -6.93 -6.99 -3.60
CA GLU A 55 -7.25 -8.42 -3.43
C GLU A 55 -6.50 -9.04 -2.25
N CYS A 56 -5.23 -8.67 -2.04
CA CYS A 56 -4.47 -9.11 -0.87
C CYS A 56 -5.09 -8.60 0.44
N PHE A 57 -5.51 -7.34 0.50
CA PHE A 57 -6.21 -6.79 1.67
C PHE A 57 -7.56 -7.47 1.93
N ILE A 58 -8.32 -7.79 0.89
CA ILE A 58 -9.59 -8.54 1.02
C ILE A 58 -9.34 -9.91 1.65
N ARG A 59 -8.34 -10.65 1.17
CA ARG A 59 -7.98 -11.97 1.71
C ARG A 59 -7.48 -11.91 3.16
N LEU A 60 -6.78 -10.84 3.52
CA LEU A 60 -6.27 -10.64 4.88
C LEU A 60 -7.38 -10.19 5.85
N SER A 61 -8.40 -9.48 5.36
CA SER A 61 -9.53 -9.05 6.18
C SER A 61 -10.37 -10.25 6.65
N LYS A 62 -10.52 -10.43 7.97
CA LYS A 62 -11.39 -11.49 8.52
C LYS A 62 -12.86 -11.19 8.18
N PRO A 63 -13.68 -12.23 7.91
CA PRO A 63 -15.06 -12.08 7.45
C PRO A 63 -16.04 -11.44 8.47
N THR A 64 -15.59 -11.10 9.68
CA THR A 64 -16.45 -10.56 10.75
C THR A 64 -16.58 -9.04 10.77
N ASN A 65 -15.78 -8.29 10.00
CA ASN A 65 -15.95 -6.84 9.84
C ASN A 65 -15.94 -6.53 8.35
N ASN A 66 -17.14 -6.33 7.77
CA ASN A 66 -17.41 -5.87 6.40
C ASN A 66 -16.23 -6.05 5.44
N GLY A 67 -16.19 -7.16 4.68
CA GLY A 67 -15.14 -7.60 3.74
C GLY A 67 -14.78 -6.64 2.59
N PHE A 68 -14.56 -5.39 2.94
CA PHE A 68 -14.06 -4.31 2.12
C PHE A 68 -12.61 -4.08 2.53
N PRO A 69 -11.71 -3.78 1.59
CA PRO A 69 -10.34 -3.35 1.88
C PRO A 69 -10.35 -1.90 2.40
N GLY A 70 -11.22 -1.59 3.37
CA GLY A 70 -11.59 -0.24 3.77
C GLY A 70 -10.41 0.55 4.31
N LEU A 71 -9.40 -0.11 4.87
CA LEU A 71 -8.16 0.55 5.25
C LEU A 71 -7.33 0.94 4.03
N TRP A 72 -7.13 0.03 3.08
CA TRP A 72 -6.40 0.31 1.84
C TRP A 72 -7.07 1.39 0.99
N LEU A 73 -8.40 1.35 0.84
CA LEU A 73 -9.13 2.39 0.10
C LEU A 73 -9.06 3.78 0.75
N LYS A 74 -8.81 3.85 2.06
CA LYS A 74 -8.76 5.12 2.80
C LYS A 74 -7.35 5.66 3.01
N LYS A 75 -6.36 4.78 3.10
CA LYS A 75 -5.01 5.10 3.59
C LYS A 75 -3.89 4.51 2.73
N GLY A 76 -4.23 3.68 1.76
CA GLY A 76 -3.31 3.08 0.81
C GLY A 76 -2.83 4.06 -0.24
N PHE A 77 -2.30 3.48 -1.32
CA PHE A 77 -1.87 4.24 -2.48
C PHE A 77 -3.07 4.59 -3.36
N ASP A 78 -2.91 5.62 -4.18
CA ASP A 78 -3.84 5.94 -5.26
C ASP A 78 -3.47 5.15 -6.53
N SER A 79 -4.46 4.87 -7.38
CA SER A 79 -4.24 4.17 -8.64
C SER A 79 -3.94 5.14 -9.78
N SER A 80 -3.04 4.76 -10.69
CA SER A 80 -2.79 5.48 -11.94
C SER A 80 -2.91 4.55 -13.15
N ASP A 81 -3.65 4.97 -14.18
CA ASP A 81 -3.72 4.31 -15.49
C ASP A 81 -2.47 4.57 -16.35
N HIS A 82 -1.58 5.47 -15.92
CA HIS A 82 -0.39 5.89 -16.68
C HIS A 82 0.91 5.27 -16.17
N LEU A 83 0.87 4.54 -15.04
CA LEU A 83 2.03 3.88 -14.45
C LEU A 83 1.99 2.37 -14.77
N PRO A 84 3.14 1.76 -15.07
CA PRO A 84 3.25 0.31 -15.09
C PRO A 84 2.83 -0.31 -13.75
N MET A 85 2.37 -1.56 -13.80
CA MET A 85 1.78 -2.30 -12.67
C MET A 85 2.50 -2.09 -11.33
N TRP A 86 3.83 -2.26 -11.32
CA TRP A 86 4.64 -2.21 -10.09
C TRP A 86 5.45 -0.93 -9.92
N THR A 87 5.13 0.10 -10.70
CA THR A 87 5.77 1.40 -10.58
C THR A 87 4.99 2.26 -9.59
N VAL A 88 5.69 2.71 -8.55
CA VAL A 88 5.22 3.66 -7.55
C VAL A 88 5.77 5.05 -7.85
N ASP A 89 4.92 6.06 -7.84
CA ASP A 89 5.28 7.47 -7.92
C ASP A 89 5.02 8.17 -6.57
N LEU A 90 6.03 8.88 -6.08
CA LEU A 90 6.02 9.62 -4.82
C LEU A 90 5.93 11.14 -5.02
N ASN A 91 5.85 11.63 -6.26
CA ASN A 91 5.83 13.08 -6.56
C ASN A 91 4.66 13.83 -5.91
N HIS A 92 3.58 13.12 -5.57
CA HIS A 92 2.38 13.66 -4.92
C HIS A 92 2.26 13.24 -3.44
N PHE A 93 3.31 12.66 -2.88
CA PHE A 93 3.40 12.29 -1.47
C PHE A 93 4.34 13.24 -0.74
N TYR A 94 3.82 13.96 0.25
CA TYR A 94 4.55 14.99 0.99
C TYR A 94 4.68 14.58 2.47
N PRO A 95 5.78 13.91 2.86
CA PRO A 95 6.01 13.54 4.25
C PRO A 95 6.32 14.78 5.11
N ILE A 96 5.90 14.73 6.37
CA ILE A 96 6.14 15.75 7.39
C ILE A 96 6.83 15.08 8.57
N TYR A 97 8.01 15.59 8.93
CA TYR A 97 8.95 15.00 9.90
C TYR A 97 8.87 15.63 11.30
#